data_AF-A0A2V9GP36-F1
#
_entry.id   AF-A0A2V9GP36-F1
#
_cell.length_a   1.000
_cell.length_b   1.000
_cell.length_c   1.000
_cell.angle_alpha   90.00
_cell.angle_beta   90.00
_cell.angle_gamma   90.00
#
_symmetry.space_group_name_H-M   'P 1'
#
loop_
_entity.id
_entity.type
_entity.pdbx_description
1 polymer ?
#
loop_
_entity_poly.entity_id
_entity_poly.type
_entity_poly.pdbx_seq_one_letter_code
_entity_poly.pdbx_strand_id
1 'polypeptide(L)'
;MAFAKVNFKPVPGASSPAALQLRSQNYPIPLSGTIWIEQQSGSVAKLVATMDSSLSDVGLHGMRSEIHYATVHFHDPDESYWMPVSAIIDVETARQHWRNIHRFTGYKRFRATIQVEELETKR
;
A
#
# COMPACT_ATOMS: atom_id res chain seq x y z
N MET A 1 7.92 19.06 14.09
CA MET A 1 8.12 17.62 13.84
C MET A 1 9.10 17.48 12.68
N ALA A 2 10.12 16.64 12.81
CA ALA A 2 11.12 16.43 11.76
C ALA A 2 10.84 15.09 11.05
N PHE A 3 10.96 15.08 9.72
CA PHE A 3 10.71 13.90 8.89
C PHE A 3 11.98 13.51 8.13
N ALA A 4 12.34 12.24 8.20
CA ALA A 4 13.29 11.64 7.26
C ALA A 4 12.54 11.27 5.98
N LYS A 5 13.13 11.61 4.82
CA LYS A 5 12.60 11.19 3.51
C LYS A 5 13.42 10.01 3.01
N VAL A 6 12.73 8.91 2.71
CA VAL A 6 13.33 7.72 2.10
C VAL A 6 12.76 7.58 0.70
N ASN A 7 13.63 7.62 -0.30
CA ASN A 7 13.24 7.34 -1.68
C ASN A 7 13.39 5.85 -1.96
N PHE A 8 12.44 5.28 -2.69
CA PHE A 8 12.49 3.89 -3.12
C PHE A 8 12.25 3.79 -4.62
N LYS A 9 12.77 2.71 -5.19
CA LYS A 9 12.60 2.32 -6.59
C LYS A 9 12.28 0.84 -6.70
N PRO A 10 11.60 0.40 -7.77
CA PRO A 10 11.38 -1.01 -8.00
C PRO A 10 12.72 -1.71 -8.26
N VAL A 11 12.87 -2.91 -7.71
CA VAL A 11 14.02 -3.77 -8.00
C VAL A 11 13.70 -4.59 -9.25
N PRO A 12 14.53 -4.51 -10.33
CA PRO A 12 14.29 -5.29 -11.54
C PRO A 12 14.16 -6.79 -11.24
N GLY A 13 13.12 -7.43 -11.77
CA GLY A 13 12.85 -8.86 -11.56
C GLY A 13 12.16 -9.21 -10.23
N ALA A 14 12.01 -8.26 -9.30
CA ALA A 14 11.21 -8.48 -8.09
C ALA A 14 9.70 -8.36 -8.40
N SER A 15 8.88 -9.07 -7.62
CA SER A 15 7.43 -8.90 -7.68
C SER A 15 7.02 -7.49 -7.24
N SER A 16 6.09 -6.89 -7.98
CA SER A 16 5.47 -5.62 -7.53
C SER A 16 4.34 -5.92 -6.54
N PRO A 17 4.19 -5.12 -5.45
CA PRO A 17 3.03 -5.20 -4.58
C PRO A 17 1.74 -4.67 -5.24
N ALA A 18 1.85 -4.02 -6.41
CA ALA A 18 0.73 -3.54 -7.20
C ALA A 18 0.72 -4.18 -8.59
N ALA A 19 -0.45 -4.59 -9.06
CA ALA A 19 -0.63 -5.12 -10.39
C ALA A 19 -1.93 -4.58 -11.02
N LEU A 20 -1.89 -4.32 -12.32
CA LEU A 20 -3.07 -4.08 -13.14
C LEU A 20 -3.60 -5.42 -13.63
N GLN A 21 -4.86 -5.73 -13.33
CA GLN A 21 -5.51 -6.94 -13.81
C GLN A 21 -6.32 -6.66 -15.09
N LEU A 22 -5.97 -7.31 -16.20
CA LEU A 22 -6.67 -7.20 -17.47
C LEU A 22 -6.85 -8.59 -18.10
N ARG A 23 -8.09 -8.94 -18.48
CA ARG A 23 -8.41 -10.22 -19.17
C ARG A 23 -7.76 -11.44 -18.49
N SER A 24 -7.83 -11.48 -17.15
CA SER A 24 -7.24 -12.53 -16.32
C SER A 24 -5.69 -12.60 -16.29
N GLN A 25 -5.00 -11.59 -16.82
CA GLN A 25 -3.55 -11.42 -16.69
C GLN A 25 -3.23 -10.29 -15.71
N ASN A 26 -2.17 -10.49 -14.92
CA ASN A 26 -1.65 -9.49 -14.00
C ASN A 26 -0.40 -8.85 -14.59
N TYR A 27 -0.43 -7.53 -14.74
CA TYR A 27 0.69 -6.72 -15.18
C TYR A 27 1.26 -5.98 -13.97
N PRO A 28 2.45 -6.36 -13.47
CA PRO A 28 3.09 -5.68 -12.35
C PRO A 28 3.31 -4.20 -12.66
N ILE A 29 2.99 -3.33 -11.70
CA ILE A 29 3.20 -1.88 -11.85
C ILE A 29 4.51 -1.53 -11.14
N PRO A 30 5.57 -1.09 -11.87
CA PRO A 30 6.81 -0.65 -11.25
C PRO A 30 6.57 0.70 -10.54
N LEU A 31 6.69 0.71 -9.21
CA LEU A 31 6.45 1.88 -8.39
C LEU A 31 7.75 2.40 -7.77
N SER A 32 8.05 3.67 -8.01
CA SER A 32 9.00 4.44 -7.20
C SER A 32 8.28 5.46 -6.37
N GLY A 33 8.96 6.01 -5.38
CA GLY A 33 8.34 7.04 -4.56
C GLY A 33 9.18 7.50 -3.39
N THR A 34 8.47 8.14 -2.47
CA THR A 34 9.04 8.68 -1.23
C THR A 34 8.17 8.28 -0.06
N ILE A 35 8.83 7.91 1.04
CA ILE A 35 8.24 7.66 2.34
C ILE A 35 8.73 8.76 3.28
N TRP A 36 7.81 9.37 4.02
CA TRP A 36 8.12 10.32 5.08
C TRP A 36 8.00 9.59 6.42
N ILE A 37 9.13 9.45 7.12
CA ILE A 37 9.23 8.76 8.39
C ILE A 37 9.44 9.79 9.50
N GLU A 38 8.57 9.77 10.51
CA GLU A 38 8.68 10.61 11.69
C GLU A 38 9.90 10.17 12.51
N GLN A 39 10.83 11.09 12.79
CA GLN A 39 12.17 10.73 13.25
C GLN A 39 12.21 10.16 14.68
N GLN A 40 11.22 10.46 15.52
CA GLN A 40 11.23 10.03 16.92
C GLN A 40 10.65 8.63 17.10
N SER A 41 9.52 8.36 16.45
CA SER A 41 8.78 7.09 16.57
C SER A 41 9.13 6.08 15.47
N GLY A 42 9.77 6.52 14.38
CA GLY A 42 9.99 5.68 13.20
C GLY A 42 8.70 5.41 12.40
N SER A 43 7.59 6.07 12.72
CA SER A 43 6.30 5.86 12.06
C SER A 43 6.29 6.48 10.66
N VAL A 44 5.73 5.77 9.69
CA VAL A 44 5.49 6.31 8.35
C VAL A 44 4.33 7.30 8.40
N ALA A 45 4.57 8.59 8.23
CA ALA A 45 3.50 9.59 8.19
C ALA A 45 2.80 9.64 6.83
N LYS A 46 3.58 9.47 5.76
CA LYS A 46 3.09 9.60 4.37
C LYS A 46 3.89 8.68 3.45
N LEU A 47 3.20 8.16 2.44
CA LEU A 47 3.80 7.47 1.30
C LEU A 47 3.25 8.08 0.01
N VAL A 48 4.13 8.42 -0.92
CA VAL A 48 3.75 8.77 -2.29
C VAL A 48 4.47 7.84 -3.22
N ALA A 49 3.73 7.17 -4.10
CA ALA A 49 4.26 6.29 -5.12
C ALA A 49 3.74 6.70 -6.50
N THR A 50 4.58 6.59 -7.51
CA THR A 50 4.25 6.83 -8.91
C THR A 50 4.77 5.69 -9.77
N MET A 51 4.10 5.45 -10.87
CA MET A 51 4.60 4.56 -11.91
C MET A 51 5.77 5.21 -12.64
N ASP A 52 6.91 4.52 -12.74
CA ASP A 52 8.14 5.09 -13.32
C ASP A 52 8.11 5.17 -14.84
N SER A 53 7.45 4.20 -15.48
CA SER A 53 7.34 4.09 -16.92
C SER A 53 5.90 3.81 -17.31
N SER A 54 5.42 4.44 -18.38
CA SER A 54 4.07 4.16 -18.87
C SER A 54 3.94 2.68 -19.24
N LEU A 55 2.86 2.04 -18.82
CA LEU A 55 2.45 0.72 -19.28
C LEU A 55 1.43 0.91 -20.43
N SER A 56 1.84 1.69 -21.44
CA SER A 56 0.96 2.13 -22.54
C SER A 56 0.42 0.95 -23.35
N ASP A 57 1.19 -0.14 -23.50
CA ASP A 57 0.78 -1.36 -24.19
C ASP A 57 -0.46 -2.02 -23.55
N VAL A 58 -0.70 -1.75 -22.27
CA VAL A 58 -1.86 -2.22 -21.50
C VAL A 58 -2.80 -1.08 -21.11
N GLY A 59 -2.67 0.08 -21.76
CA GLY A 59 -3.58 1.22 -21.64
C GLY A 59 -3.41 2.07 -20.39
N LEU A 60 -2.38 1.83 -19.57
CA LEU A 60 -2.07 2.61 -18.37
C LEU A 60 -0.94 3.60 -18.64
N HIS A 61 -1.27 4.89 -18.70
CA HIS A 61 -0.30 5.96 -18.97
C HIS A 61 0.36 6.48 -17.70
N GLY A 62 -0.41 6.59 -16.61
CA GLY A 62 0.05 7.17 -15.37
C GLY A 62 -0.69 6.58 -14.18
N MET A 63 0.04 6.45 -13.07
CA MET A 63 -0.56 6.14 -11.77
C MET A 63 0.21 6.89 -10.70
N ARG A 64 -0.54 7.48 -9.76
CA ARG A 64 -0.01 8.06 -8.54
C ARG A 64 -0.86 7.61 -7.36
N SER A 65 -0.21 7.17 -6.30
CA SER A 65 -0.82 6.85 -5.02
C SER A 65 -0.22 7.74 -3.95
N GLU A 66 -1.07 8.31 -3.10
CA GLU A 66 -0.67 9.07 -1.92
C GLU A 66 -1.45 8.55 -0.72
N ILE A 67 -0.75 8.04 0.29
CA ILE A 67 -1.32 7.45 1.49
C ILE A 67 -0.85 8.25 2.71
N HIS A 68 -1.79 8.57 3.60
CA HIS A 68 -1.52 9.22 4.88
C HIS A 68 -1.86 8.27 6.01
N TYR A 69 -1.03 8.29 7.05
CA TYR A 69 -1.16 7.45 8.21
C TYR A 69 -1.30 8.30 9.47
N ALA A 70 -2.04 7.79 10.45
CA ALA A 70 -2.17 8.39 11.76
C ALA A 70 -2.53 7.33 12.80
N THR A 71 -2.55 7.74 14.07
CA THR A 71 -3.04 6.91 15.17
C THR A 71 -4.54 6.65 15.05
N VAL A 72 -4.90 5.36 14.97
CA VAL A 72 -6.28 4.87 15.08
C VAL A 72 -6.45 4.26 16.47
N HIS A 73 -7.45 4.76 17.20
CA HIS A 73 -7.78 4.32 18.55
C HIS A 73 -8.89 3.27 18.49
N PHE A 74 -8.71 2.19 19.25
CA PHE A 74 -9.68 1.15 19.49
C PHE A 74 -10.13 1.25 20.95
N HIS A 75 -11.39 0.90 21.22
CA HIS A 75 -11.97 1.02 22.57
C HIS A 75 -12.25 -0.33 23.24
N ASP A 76 -11.94 -1.45 22.58
CA ASP A 76 -12.15 -2.80 23.12
C ASP A 76 -11.09 -3.79 22.59
N PRO A 77 -9.93 -3.91 23.27
CA PRO A 77 -9.46 -3.11 24.40
C PRO A 77 -9.00 -1.71 23.96
N ASP A 78 -8.70 -0.85 24.94
CA ASP A 78 -8.14 0.48 24.71
C ASP A 78 -6.70 0.37 24.19
N GLU A 79 -6.56 0.43 22.87
CA GLU A 79 -5.30 0.26 22.16
C GLU A 79 -5.25 1.23 20.98
N SER A 80 -4.04 1.60 20.58
CA SER A 80 -3.82 2.53 19.48
C SER A 80 -2.80 2.00 18.51
N TYR A 81 -3.12 2.07 17.23
CA TYR A 81 -2.28 1.56 16.14
C TYR A 81 -2.04 2.65 15.10
N TRP A 82 -0.82 2.70 14.57
CA TRP A 82 -0.49 3.58 13.46
C TRP A 82 -0.93 2.95 12.14
N MET A 83 -1.97 3.51 11.50
CA MET A 83 -2.64 2.89 10.36
C MET A 83 -2.95 3.91 9.25
N PRO A 84 -3.21 3.47 8.00
CA PRO A 84 -3.72 4.36 6.96
C PRO A 84 -5.01 5.05 7.40
N VAL A 85 -5.17 6.33 7.09
CA VAL A 85 -6.42 7.08 7.33
C VAL A 85 -7.02 7.68 6.07
N SER A 86 -6.19 7.90 5.05
CA SER A 86 -6.66 8.24 3.71
C SER A 86 -5.69 7.79 2.62
N ALA A 87 -6.22 7.53 1.44
CA ALA A 87 -5.45 7.36 0.22
C ALA A 87 -6.06 8.17 -0.94
N ILE A 88 -5.22 8.77 -1.78
CA ILE A 88 -5.60 9.35 -3.06
C ILE A 88 -4.95 8.52 -4.14
N ILE A 89 -5.76 7.98 -5.05
CA ILE A 89 -5.32 7.18 -6.18
C ILE A 89 -5.69 7.93 -7.46
N ASP A 90 -4.69 8.48 -8.14
CA ASP A 90 -4.82 9.10 -9.46
C ASP A 90 -4.37 8.07 -10.52
N VAL A 91 -5.21 7.81 -11.52
CA VAL A 91 -4.93 6.88 -12.62
C VAL A 91 -5.27 7.53 -13.95
N GLU A 92 -4.33 7.49 -14.87
CA GLU A 92 -4.45 8.03 -16.22
C GLU A 92 -4.33 6.91 -17.25
N THR A 93 -5.30 6.87 -18.16
CA THR A 93 -5.33 5.99 -19.33
C THR A 93 -5.40 6.86 -20.58
N ALA A 94 -5.32 6.24 -21.76
CA ALA A 94 -5.36 6.97 -23.03
C ALA A 94 -6.62 7.83 -23.23
N ARG A 95 -7.72 7.51 -22.53
CA ARG A 95 -9.03 8.15 -22.73
C ARG A 95 -9.60 8.79 -21.47
N GLN A 96 -9.11 8.44 -20.29
CA GLN A 96 -9.75 8.74 -19.02
C GLN A 96 -8.71 9.01 -17.94
N HIS A 97 -9.07 9.93 -17.04
CA HIS A 97 -8.33 10.22 -15.82
C HIS A 97 -9.29 10.12 -14.65
N TRP A 98 -8.95 9.27 -13.68
CA TRP A 98 -9.70 9.10 -12.45
C TRP A 98 -8.87 9.51 -11.24
N ARG A 99 -9.53 10.12 -10.28
CA ARG A 99 -8.98 10.43 -8.96
C ARG A 99 -9.93 9.92 -7.90
N ASN A 100 -9.54 8.85 -7.23
CA ASN A 100 -10.30 8.25 -6.15
C ASN A 100 -9.72 8.68 -4.80
N ILE A 101 -10.57 9.16 -3.92
CA ILE A 101 -10.19 9.53 -2.55
C ILE A 101 -10.82 8.51 -1.60
N HIS A 102 -9.98 7.68 -1.01
CA HIS A 102 -10.36 6.70 0.00
C HIS A 102 -10.16 7.30 1.39
N ARG A 103 -11.15 7.14 2.26
CA ARG A 103 -11.02 7.37 3.70
C ARG A 103 -11.15 6.03 4.40
N PHE A 104 -10.17 5.70 5.23
CA PHE A 104 -10.19 4.47 6.00
C PHE A 104 -10.83 4.75 7.35
N THR A 105 -11.96 4.12 7.61
CA THR A 105 -12.76 4.31 8.82
C THR A 105 -13.35 2.98 9.27
N GLY A 106 -13.72 2.87 10.55
CA GLY A 106 -14.38 1.67 11.05
C GLY A 106 -13.47 0.43 11.03
N TYR A 107 -12.19 0.62 11.33
CA TYR A 107 -11.25 -0.50 11.50
C TYR A 107 -11.80 -1.50 12.51
N LYS A 108 -11.77 -2.78 12.13
CA LYS A 108 -12.17 -3.90 12.98
C LYS A 108 -10.95 -4.72 13.33
N ARG A 109 -10.86 -5.10 14.61
CA ARG A 109 -9.81 -5.97 15.12
C ARG A 109 -10.37 -7.38 15.19
N PHE A 110 -9.60 -8.34 14.69
CA PHE A 110 -9.92 -9.75 14.77
C PHE A 110 -8.78 -10.47 15.50
N ARG A 111 -9.12 -11.46 16.32
CA ARG A 111 -8.16 -12.35 16.97
C ARG A 111 -8.35 -13.74 16.41
N ALA A 112 -7.31 -14.32 15.85
CA ALA A 112 -7.30 -15.70 15.38
C ALA A 112 -6.37 -16.54 16.27
N THR A 113 -6.82 -17.74 16.63
CA THR A 113 -5.99 -18.76 17.29
C THR A 113 -5.78 -19.88 16.28
N ILE A 114 -4.53 -20.17 15.94
CA ILE A 114 -4.19 -21.26 15.02
C ILE A 114 -3.85 -22.49 15.87
N GLN A 115 -4.56 -23.60 15.66
CA GLN A 115 -4.16 -24.91 16.15
C GLN A 115 -3.40 -25.63 15.03
N VAL A 116 -2.15 -25.98 15.28
CA VAL A 116 -1.36 -26.80 14.38
C VAL A 116 -1.45 -28.23 14.91
N GLU A 117 -2.13 -29.11 14.18
CA GLU A 117 -2.08 -30.55 14.47
C GLU A 117 -0.76 -31.10 13.90
N GLU A 118 0.06 -31.71 14.76
CA GLU A 118 1.23 -32.46 14.32
C GLU A 118 0.75 -33.72 13.59
N LEU A 119 1.01 -33.79 12.28
CA LEU A 119 0.87 -35.03 11.54
C LEU A 119 1.92 -36.01 12.06
N GLU A 120 1.49 -37.05 12.78
CA GLU A 120 2.35 -38.16 13.15
C GLU A 120 2.99 -38.75 11.87
N THR A 121 4.30 -38.55 11.73
CA THR A 121 5.10 -39.23 10.71
C THR A 121 5.09 -40.71 11.05
N LYS A 122 4.17 -41.48 10.45
CA LYS A 122 4.24 -42.94 10.49
C LYS A 122 5.57 -43.37 9.86
N ARG A 123 6.32 -44.12 10.66
CA ARG A 123 7.67 -44.67 10.46
C ARG A 123 7.91 -45.28 9.09
#